data_AF-A0A3E1BXQ0-F1
#
_entry.id   AF-A0A3E1BXQ0-F1
#
_cell.length_a   1.000
_cell.length_b   1.000
_cell.length_c   1.000
_cell.angle_alpha   90.00
_cell.angle_beta   90.00
_cell.angle_gamma   90.00
#
_symmetry.space_group_name_H-M   'P 1'
#
loop_
_entity.id
_entity.type
_entity.pdbx_description
1 polymer ?
#
loop_
_entity_poly.entity_id
_entity_poly.type
_entity_poly.pdbx_seq_one_letter_code
_entity_poly.pdbx_strand_id
1 'polypeptide(L)'
;MWRGMIVFAGLLGAAGAAHADSRFFCSADDKEARFTLESGFESKAGHKLNHFRGALVVKDPAQATVFGKRVFESQHLTNHWSRDGDLMLEVFDGGEDDTGGATLDLVVVAGERGKPAANFSGTYSLTIAGGEKPFAVEGKVSCGTK
;
A
#
# COMPACT_ATOMS: atom_id res chain seq x y z
N MET A 1 -63.29 17.27 21.77
CA MET A 1 -62.21 18.27 21.78
C MET A 1 -60.95 17.57 22.27
N TRP A 2 -59.80 17.75 21.60
CA TRP A 2 -58.45 17.24 21.93
C TRP A 2 -58.20 15.74 21.62
N ARG A 3 -57.69 15.34 20.43
CA ARG A 3 -56.26 15.34 19.96
C ARG A 3 -55.37 14.58 20.96
N GLY A 4 -54.58 13.55 20.67
CA GLY A 4 -53.91 13.12 19.47
C GLY A 4 -52.54 12.54 19.89
N MET A 5 -52.02 11.60 19.11
CA MET A 5 -50.62 11.18 18.98
C MET A 5 -49.98 10.30 20.06
N ILE A 6 -49.89 9.02 19.70
CA ILE A 6 -48.74 8.13 19.93
C ILE A 6 -47.44 8.88 19.59
N VAL A 7 -46.43 8.82 20.45
CA VAL A 7 -45.03 8.93 20.00
C VAL A 7 -44.16 7.89 20.70
N PHE A 8 -43.73 6.97 19.84
CA PHE A 8 -42.73 5.93 19.99
C PHE A 8 -41.41 6.55 20.45
N ALA A 9 -40.99 6.31 21.71
CA ALA A 9 -39.63 6.59 22.15
C ALA A 9 -38.71 5.49 21.60
N GLY A 10 -38.48 5.54 20.29
CA GLY A 10 -37.57 4.66 19.58
C GLY A 10 -36.13 4.95 19.98
N LEU A 11 -35.44 3.87 20.36
CA LEU A 11 -33.99 3.80 20.51
C LEU A 11 -33.28 4.65 19.45
N LEU A 12 -32.66 5.76 19.87
CA LEU A 12 -31.50 6.30 19.18
C LEU A 12 -30.32 5.39 19.54
N GLY A 13 -30.36 4.19 18.94
CA GLY A 13 -29.28 3.22 18.97
C GLY A 13 -28.00 3.88 18.51
N ALA A 14 -26.94 3.57 19.22
CA ALA A 14 -25.57 3.99 18.95
C ALA A 14 -25.32 4.11 17.45
N ALA A 15 -25.27 5.34 16.96
CA ALA A 15 -24.49 5.65 15.77
C ALA A 15 -23.04 5.38 16.18
N GLY A 16 -22.60 4.12 16.08
CA GLY A 16 -21.21 3.77 16.19
C GLY A 16 -20.47 4.66 15.19
N ALA A 17 -19.48 5.40 15.67
CA ALA A 17 -18.58 6.12 14.80
C ALA A 17 -18.10 5.11 13.74
N ALA A 18 -18.48 5.33 12.50
CA ALA A 18 -17.89 4.62 11.37
C ALA A 18 -16.45 5.14 11.29
N HIS A 19 -15.55 4.49 12.03
CA HIS A 19 -14.15 4.84 12.00
C HIS A 19 -13.63 4.46 10.62
N ALA A 20 -13.33 5.47 9.80
CA ALA A 20 -12.83 5.26 8.46
C ALA A 20 -11.47 4.56 8.54
N ASP A 21 -11.41 3.32 8.06
CA ASP A 21 -10.13 2.67 7.78
C ASP A 21 -9.38 3.54 6.77
N SER A 22 -8.15 3.94 7.08
CA SER A 22 -7.35 4.76 6.18
C SER A 22 -6.84 3.87 5.05
N ARG A 23 -7.24 4.17 3.81
CA ARG A 23 -6.71 3.51 2.61
C ARG A 23 -5.72 4.42 1.90
N PHE A 24 -4.53 3.90 1.67
CA PHE A 24 -3.47 4.55 0.92
C PHE A 24 -3.30 3.89 -0.44
N PHE A 25 -3.10 4.72 -1.45
CA PHE A 25 -2.84 4.32 -2.82
C PHE A 25 -1.53 4.95 -3.25
N CYS A 26 -0.54 4.15 -3.62
CA CYS A 26 0.75 4.60 -4.13
C CYS A 26 1.00 4.05 -5.52
N SER A 27 1.57 4.87 -6.42
CA SER A 27 1.91 4.44 -7.76
C SER A 27 3.14 5.14 -8.32
N ALA A 28 3.82 4.43 -9.21
CA ALA A 28 4.87 4.97 -10.06
C ALA A 28 4.72 4.39 -11.46
N ASP A 29 5.09 5.17 -12.46
CA ASP A 29 5.21 4.74 -13.85
C ASP A 29 6.35 5.56 -14.48
N ASP A 30 7.56 5.00 -14.46
CA ASP A 30 8.77 5.65 -14.96
C ASP A 30 9.53 4.73 -15.93
N LYS A 31 10.80 5.02 -16.22
CA LYS A 31 11.58 4.20 -17.16
C LYS A 31 11.94 2.81 -16.64
N GLU A 32 11.96 2.61 -15.33
CA GLU A 32 12.44 1.39 -14.68
C GLU A 32 11.30 0.47 -14.24
N ALA A 33 10.21 1.05 -13.74
CA ALA A 33 9.11 0.28 -13.17
C ALA A 33 7.74 0.94 -13.41
N ARG A 34 6.71 0.10 -13.38
CA ARG A 34 5.32 0.55 -13.24
C ARG A 34 4.64 -0.25 -12.14
N PHE A 35 4.11 0.41 -11.12
CA PHE A 35 3.39 -0.28 -10.06
C PHE A 35 2.22 0.52 -9.49
N THR A 36 1.34 -0.22 -8.82
CA THR A 36 0.25 0.31 -7.99
C THR A 36 0.19 -0.50 -6.71
N LEU A 37 0.17 0.16 -5.56
CA LEU A 37 0.02 -0.43 -4.23
C LEU A 37 -1.21 0.18 -3.54
N GLU A 38 -2.08 -0.67 -3.00
CA GLU A 38 -3.17 -0.30 -2.11
C GLU A 38 -2.87 -0.92 -0.74
N SER A 39 -2.90 -0.10 0.31
CA SER A 39 -2.79 -0.56 1.70
C SER A 39 -3.91 0.04 2.54
N GLY A 40 -4.53 -0.78 3.37
CA GLY A 40 -5.54 -0.38 4.33
C GLY A 40 -5.05 -0.61 5.75
N PHE A 41 -5.25 0.38 6.61
CA PHE A 41 -4.91 0.31 8.03
C PHE A 41 -6.14 0.54 8.88
N GLU A 42 -6.29 -0.27 9.93
CA GLU A 42 -7.31 -0.08 10.95
C GLU A 42 -7.08 1.26 11.66
N SER A 43 -8.16 1.98 11.90
CA SER A 43 -8.19 3.31 12.53
C SER A 43 -7.84 3.32 14.03
N LYS A 44 -7.73 2.17 14.68
CA LYS A 44 -7.46 2.04 16.13
C LYS A 44 -5.96 2.09 16.45
N ALA A 45 -5.64 2.26 17.73
CA ALA A 45 -4.26 2.30 18.23
C ALA A 45 -3.45 1.11 17.69
N GLY A 46 -2.39 1.42 16.94
CA GLY A 46 -1.49 0.43 16.35
C GLY A 46 -1.46 0.40 14.82
N HIS A 47 -2.34 1.12 14.11
CA HIS A 47 -2.38 1.18 12.63
C HIS A 47 -2.14 -0.20 12.01
N LYS A 48 -2.93 -1.19 12.45
CA LYS A 48 -2.78 -2.56 12.00
C LYS A 48 -3.18 -2.67 10.54
N LEU A 49 -2.35 -3.33 9.73
CA LEU A 49 -2.70 -3.65 8.34
C LEU A 49 -3.97 -4.52 8.31
N ASN A 50 -5.00 -4.08 7.57
CA ASN A 50 -6.21 -4.87 7.31
C ASN A 50 -6.26 -5.44 5.89
N HIS A 51 -5.59 -4.79 4.94
CA HIS A 51 -5.59 -5.16 3.54
C HIS A 51 -4.34 -4.63 2.85
N PHE A 52 -3.80 -5.42 1.94
CA PHE A 52 -2.79 -4.97 0.99
C PHE A 52 -2.94 -5.71 -0.33
N ARG A 53 -2.83 -4.96 -1.43
CA ARG A 53 -2.71 -5.48 -2.79
C ARG A 53 -1.75 -4.63 -3.60
N GLY A 54 -0.94 -5.26 -4.42
CA GLY A 54 -0.02 -4.59 -5.32
C GLY A 54 0.03 -5.24 -6.70
N ALA A 55 0.50 -4.49 -7.67
CA ALA A 55 0.95 -5.03 -8.95
C ALA A 55 2.19 -4.27 -9.38
N LEU A 56 3.17 -4.98 -9.93
CA LEU A 56 4.42 -4.45 -10.43
C LEU A 56 4.70 -4.98 -11.84
N VAL A 57 5.25 -4.13 -12.69
CA VAL A 57 5.89 -4.48 -13.94
C VAL A 57 7.31 -3.91 -13.91
N VAL A 58 8.31 -4.78 -14.04
CA VAL A 58 9.72 -4.40 -14.19
C VAL A 58 10.00 -4.15 -15.68
N LYS A 59 10.58 -3.00 -16.02
CA LYS A 59 10.76 -2.59 -17.42
C LYS A 59 12.16 -2.87 -17.96
N ASP A 60 13.15 -3.10 -17.09
CA ASP A 60 14.47 -3.54 -17.53
C ASP A 60 14.35 -4.88 -18.30
N PRO A 61 14.86 -4.97 -19.54
CA PRO A 61 14.69 -6.18 -20.36
C PRO A 61 15.26 -7.46 -19.76
N ALA A 62 16.37 -7.37 -19.03
CA ALA A 62 17.02 -8.54 -18.43
C ALA A 62 16.29 -9.01 -17.17
N GLN A 63 15.71 -8.07 -16.41
CA GLN A 63 14.91 -8.40 -15.23
C GLN A 63 13.48 -8.80 -15.59
N ALA A 64 12.92 -8.26 -16.67
CA ALA A 64 11.55 -8.55 -17.10
C ALA A 64 11.34 -10.00 -17.54
N THR A 65 12.39 -10.70 -17.97
CA THR A 65 12.34 -12.16 -18.25
C THR A 65 12.18 -12.99 -16.98
N VAL A 66 12.56 -12.44 -15.82
CA VAL A 66 12.49 -13.10 -14.50
C VAL A 66 11.25 -12.64 -13.74
N PHE A 67 11.11 -11.32 -13.55
CA PHE A 67 10.08 -10.69 -12.70
C PHE A 67 9.00 -9.91 -13.45
N GLY A 68 8.87 -10.13 -14.77
CA GLY A 68 8.02 -9.38 -15.72
C GLY A 68 6.83 -8.66 -15.10
N LYS A 69 5.70 -9.36 -14.90
CA LYS A 69 4.55 -8.85 -14.14
C LYS A 69 4.41 -9.66 -12.85
N ARG A 70 4.22 -8.96 -11.74
CA ARG A 70 3.91 -9.54 -10.42
C ARG A 70 2.64 -8.95 -9.84
N VAL A 71 1.92 -9.78 -9.10
CA VAL A 71 0.77 -9.38 -8.28
C VAL A 71 1.14 -9.71 -6.85
N PHE A 72 0.95 -8.74 -5.97
CA PHE A 72 1.26 -8.88 -4.56
C PHE A 72 -0.03 -8.86 -3.76
N GLU A 73 -0.15 -9.78 -2.84
CA GLU A 73 -1.18 -9.82 -1.80
C GLU A 73 -0.53 -9.63 -0.43
N SER A 74 -1.32 -9.53 0.64
CA SER A 74 -0.83 -9.10 1.97
C SER A 74 0.34 -9.92 2.55
N GLN A 75 0.50 -11.17 2.13
CA GLN A 75 1.64 -12.01 2.53
C GLN A 75 3.01 -11.51 2.05
N HIS A 76 3.05 -10.66 1.02
CA HIS A 76 4.30 -10.10 0.48
C HIS A 76 4.71 -8.82 1.20
N LEU A 77 3.83 -8.22 2.01
CA LEU A 77 4.15 -6.99 2.73
C LEU A 77 4.91 -7.32 4.04
N THR A 78 6.23 -7.38 3.97
CA THR A 78 7.10 -7.78 5.08
C THR A 78 7.25 -6.70 6.14
N ASN A 79 7.17 -5.44 5.74
CA ASN A 79 7.24 -4.30 6.64
C ASN A 79 6.27 -3.21 6.21
N HIS A 80 5.65 -2.55 7.19
CA HIS A 80 4.70 -1.49 6.93
C HIS A 80 4.57 -0.55 8.11
N TRP A 81 4.33 0.72 7.80
CA TRP A 81 4.07 1.74 8.79
C TRP A 81 3.19 2.83 8.19
N SER A 82 2.23 3.29 8.96
CA SER A 82 1.51 4.53 8.68
C SER A 82 1.29 5.28 9.98
N ARG A 83 1.82 6.50 10.09
CA ARG A 83 1.63 7.33 11.28
C ARG A 83 1.88 8.79 11.00
N ASP A 84 1.03 9.67 11.52
CA ASP A 84 1.22 11.12 11.52
C ASP A 84 1.55 11.70 10.12
N GLY A 85 1.01 11.12 9.04
CA GLY A 85 1.27 11.54 7.66
C GLY A 85 2.50 10.91 6.98
N ASP A 86 3.22 10.03 7.67
CA ASP A 86 4.32 9.23 7.13
C ASP A 86 3.82 7.83 6.75
N LEU A 87 4.34 7.27 5.65
CA LEU A 87 3.98 5.96 5.10
C LEU A 87 5.24 5.21 4.65
N MET A 88 5.37 3.96 5.10
CA MET A 88 6.35 3.00 4.62
C MET A 88 5.67 1.70 4.25
N LEU A 89 6.03 1.14 3.10
CA LEU A 89 5.59 -0.18 2.63
C LEU A 89 6.81 -0.91 2.06
N GLU A 90 7.10 -2.11 2.54
CA GLU A 90 8.13 -3.00 2.03
C GLU A 90 7.46 -4.26 1.51
N VAL A 91 7.62 -4.50 0.20
CA VAL A 91 7.05 -5.64 -0.51
C VAL A 91 8.19 -6.56 -0.92
N PHE A 92 8.21 -7.75 -0.35
CA PHE A 92 9.20 -8.76 -0.67
C PHE A 92 8.54 -9.94 -1.39
N ASP A 93 9.10 -10.30 -2.54
CA ASP A 93 8.81 -11.51 -3.27
C ASP A 93 10.08 -12.38 -3.23
N GLY A 94 10.02 -13.46 -2.46
CA GLY A 94 11.14 -14.40 -2.30
C GLY A 94 11.47 -15.20 -3.55
N GLY A 95 10.70 -15.02 -4.62
CA GLY A 95 10.79 -15.79 -5.84
C GLY A 95 10.13 -17.16 -5.68
N GLU A 96 9.43 -17.58 -6.72
CA GLU A 96 8.98 -18.96 -6.89
C GLU A 96 9.94 -19.70 -7.83
N ASP A 97 9.63 -20.95 -8.17
CA ASP A 97 10.43 -21.77 -9.09
C ASP A 97 10.70 -21.08 -10.45
N ASP A 98 9.86 -20.11 -10.84
CA ASP A 98 9.97 -19.36 -12.08
C ASP A 98 11.07 -18.28 -12.09
N THR A 99 11.60 -17.92 -10.92
CA THR A 99 12.61 -16.84 -10.79
C THR A 99 14.05 -17.31 -10.86
N GLY A 100 14.29 -18.62 -10.90
CA GLY A 100 15.65 -19.17 -10.85
C GLY A 100 16.40 -18.84 -9.55
N GLY A 101 15.67 -18.61 -8.45
CA GLY A 101 16.23 -18.25 -7.14
C GLY A 101 16.51 -16.75 -6.97
N ALA A 102 16.09 -15.93 -7.93
CA ALA A 102 16.14 -14.48 -7.77
C ALA A 102 15.02 -13.99 -6.84
N THR A 103 15.28 -12.93 -6.08
CA THR A 103 14.33 -12.31 -5.14
C THR A 103 14.09 -10.86 -5.53
N LEU A 104 12.92 -10.33 -5.20
CA LEU A 104 12.54 -8.95 -5.46
C LEU A 104 12.14 -8.24 -4.16
N ASP A 105 12.66 -7.04 -3.97
CA ASP A 105 12.34 -6.14 -2.85
C ASP A 105 11.94 -4.76 -3.38
N LEU A 106 10.72 -4.33 -3.06
CA LEU A 106 10.19 -3.00 -3.39
C LEU A 106 9.84 -2.26 -2.11
N VAL A 107 10.58 -1.18 -1.84
CA VAL A 107 10.32 -0.29 -0.70
C VAL A 107 9.72 1.01 -1.20
N VAL A 108 8.64 1.46 -0.57
CA VAL A 108 8.03 2.78 -0.77
C VAL A 108 8.09 3.55 0.54
N VAL A 109 8.64 4.75 0.50
CA VAL A 109 8.63 5.72 1.61
C VAL A 109 8.03 7.01 1.09
N ALA A 110 6.96 7.48 1.72
CA ALA A 110 6.23 8.65 1.24
C ALA A 110 5.60 9.46 2.38
N GLY A 111 5.42 10.74 2.13
CA GLY A 111 4.83 11.68 3.09
C GLY A 111 5.87 12.35 3.96
N GLU A 112 5.39 13.19 4.88
CA GLU A 112 6.23 13.87 5.84
C GLU A 112 5.54 13.85 7.20
N ARG A 113 6.25 13.35 8.20
CA ARG A 113 5.73 13.25 9.56
C ARG A 113 5.31 14.61 10.10
N GLY A 114 4.11 14.68 10.66
CA GLY A 114 3.49 15.90 11.18
C GLY A 114 2.85 16.77 10.11
N LYS A 115 2.87 16.37 8.83
CA LYS A 115 2.25 17.09 7.72
C LYS A 115 1.34 16.16 6.89
N PRO A 116 0.25 15.63 7.49
CA PRO A 116 -0.68 14.79 6.75
C PRO A 116 -1.31 15.57 5.58
N ALA A 117 -1.32 14.95 4.41
CA ALA A 117 -1.94 15.49 3.20
C ALA A 117 -2.71 14.40 2.46
N ALA A 118 -3.82 14.78 1.84
CA ALA A 118 -4.64 13.84 1.07
C ALA A 118 -3.90 13.30 -0.17
N ASN A 119 -3.02 14.10 -0.75
CA ASN A 119 -2.10 13.72 -1.81
C ASN A 119 -0.68 14.08 -1.37
N PHE A 120 0.25 13.16 -1.53
CA PHE A 120 1.63 13.31 -1.11
C PHE A 120 2.56 12.53 -2.04
N SER A 121 3.86 12.72 -1.89
CA SER A 121 4.87 12.07 -2.73
C SER A 121 5.96 11.46 -1.88
N GLY A 122 6.77 10.64 -2.52
CA GLY A 122 7.90 9.99 -1.87
C GLY A 122 8.91 9.44 -2.87
N THR A 123 9.61 8.41 -2.44
CA THR A 123 10.51 7.62 -3.27
C THR A 123 10.17 6.14 -3.17
N TYR A 124 10.55 5.40 -4.20
CA TYR A 124 10.63 3.95 -4.13
C TYR A 124 12.06 3.50 -4.41
N SER A 125 12.44 2.36 -3.86
CA SER A 125 13.61 1.58 -4.27
C SER A 125 13.18 0.19 -4.67
N LEU A 126 13.66 -0.30 -5.81
CA LEU A 126 13.41 -1.65 -6.32
C LEU A 126 14.74 -2.37 -6.47
N THR A 127 14.87 -3.50 -5.79
CA THR A 127 16.05 -4.37 -5.85
C THR A 127 15.66 -5.75 -6.35
N ILE A 128 16.44 -6.31 -7.26
CA ILE A 128 16.37 -7.72 -7.66
C ILE A 128 17.76 -8.33 -7.45
N ALA A 129 17.81 -9.40 -6.65
CA ALA A 129 19.04 -10.09 -6.24
C ALA A 129 18.97 -11.58 -6.56
N GLY A 130 20.10 -12.30 -6.50
CA GLY A 130 20.15 -13.76 -6.70
C GLY A 130 20.18 -14.25 -8.16
N GLY A 131 19.78 -13.40 -9.12
CA GLY A 131 19.91 -13.68 -10.56
C GLY A 131 21.33 -13.46 -11.11
N GLU A 132 21.51 -13.62 -12.43
CA GLU A 132 22.81 -13.45 -13.10
C GLU A 132 23.42 -12.05 -12.90
N LYS A 133 22.58 -11.02 -12.75
CA LYS A 133 23.00 -9.63 -12.54
C LYS A 133 22.13 -8.96 -11.47
N PRO A 134 22.74 -8.37 -10.43
CA PRO A 134 21.99 -7.57 -9.46
C PRO A 134 21.42 -6.32 -10.14
N PHE A 135 20.21 -5.96 -9.77
CA PHE A 135 19.50 -4.79 -10.26
C PHE A 135 19.01 -3.97 -9.07
N ALA A 136 19.25 -2.67 -9.10
CA ALA A 136 18.81 -1.75 -8.06
C ALA A 136 18.53 -0.39 -8.69
N VAL A 137 17.33 0.13 -8.46
CA VAL A 137 16.88 1.42 -8.99
C VAL A 137 16.07 2.18 -7.94
N GLU A 138 16.05 3.50 -8.09
CA GLU A 138 15.22 4.38 -7.28
C GLU A 138 14.41 5.29 -8.19
N GLY A 139 13.21 5.67 -7.73
CA GLY A 139 12.36 6.59 -8.46
C GLY A 139 11.39 7.34 -7.55
N LYS A 140 10.53 8.14 -8.17
CA LYS A 140 9.48 8.90 -7.47
C LYS A 140 8.20 8.10 -7.43
N VAL A 141 7.49 8.21 -6.32
CA VAL A 141 6.16 7.63 -6.12
C VAL A 141 5.17 8.73 -5.75
N SER A 142 3.97 8.64 -6.31
CA SER A 142 2.84 9.48 -5.93
C SER A 142 1.90 8.67 -5.06
N CYS A 143 1.43 9.25 -3.96
CA CYS A 143 0.55 8.59 -3.02
C CYS A 143 -0.64 9.47 -2.66
N GLY A 144 -1.72 8.85 -2.18
CA GLY A 144 -2.86 9.56 -1.65
C GLY A 144 -3.72 8.71 -0.73
N THR A 145 -4.60 9.37 0.02
CA THR A 145 -5.58 8.74 0.91
C THR A 145 -6.97 8.82 0.32
N LYS A 146 -7.78 7.76 0.49
CA LYS A 146 -9.20 7.76 0.17
C LYS A 146 -10.04 7.39 1.38
#